data_AF-A0A950I7D1-F1
#
_entry.id   AF-A0A950I7D1-F1
#
_cell.length_a   1.000
_cell.length_b   1.000
_cell.length_c   1.000
_cell.angle_alpha   90.00
_cell.angle_beta   90.00
_cell.angle_gamma   90.00
#
_symmetry.space_group_name_H-M   'P 1'
#
loop_
_entity.id
_entity.type
_entity.pdbx_description
1 polymer ?
#
loop_
_entity_poly.entity_id
_entity_poly.type
_entity_poly.pdbx_seq_one_letter_code
_entity_poly.pdbx_strand_id
1 'polypeptide(L)'
;MQERLPVELEKSYRLLNHGPTVLVSSSSGGRQNVMAAAWSMPLDFSPPKVVVVIDRNTLTRELVEGSGEFVLNIPTREQARMTL
;
A
#
# COMPACT_ATOMS: atom_id res chain seq x y z
N MET A 1 15.86 15.51 4.02
CA MET A 1 14.72 14.70 3.55
C MET A 1 14.72 14.80 2.03
N GLN A 2 14.81 13.69 1.30
CA GLN A 2 14.74 13.75 -0.17
C GLN A 2 13.37 14.29 -0.60
N GLU A 3 13.37 15.16 -1.60
CA GLU A 3 12.16 15.69 -2.20
C GLU A 3 11.37 14.56 -2.87
N ARG A 4 10.08 14.46 -2.56
CA ARG A 4 9.18 13.50 -3.22
C ARG A 4 8.59 14.16 -4.46
N LEU A 5 8.88 13.60 -5.62
CA LEU A 5 8.30 14.06 -6.89
C LEU A 5 6.99 13.33 -7.15
N PRO A 6 5.91 14.02 -7.55
CA PRO A 6 4.66 13.37 -7.92
C PRO A 6 4.86 12.53 -9.19
N VAL A 7 4.18 11.38 -9.25
CA VAL A 7 4.04 10.58 -10.46
C VAL A 7 2.69 10.91 -11.08
N GLU A 8 2.67 11.17 -12.39
CA GLU A 8 1.42 11.32 -13.13
C GLU A 8 0.50 10.10 -12.89
N LEU A 9 -0.77 10.35 -12.62
CA LEU A 9 -1.70 9.30 -12.16
C LEU A 9 -1.82 8.15 -13.17
N GLU A 10 -1.82 8.45 -14.47
CA GLU A 10 -1.84 7.47 -15.57
C GLU A 10 -0.58 6.58 -15.63
N LYS A 11 0.53 7.01 -15.01
CA LYS A 11 1.80 6.26 -14.95
C LYS A 11 2.01 5.55 -13.61
N SER A 12 1.09 5.72 -12.64
CA SER A 12 1.21 5.16 -11.29
C SER A 12 1.38 3.62 -11.29
N TYR A 13 0.78 2.92 -12.24
CA TYR A 13 0.92 1.46 -12.39
C TYR A 13 2.38 0.99 -12.51
N ARG A 14 3.29 1.83 -13.04
CA ARG A 14 4.73 1.50 -13.17
C ARG A 14 5.40 1.24 -11.82
N LEU A 15 4.87 1.83 -10.76
CA LEU A 15 5.34 1.62 -9.40
C LEU A 15 5.07 0.17 -8.94
N LEU A 16 3.99 -0.46 -9.40
CA LEU A 16 3.56 -1.79 -8.95
C LEU A 16 3.77 -2.91 -9.97
N ASN A 17 3.96 -2.59 -11.26
CA ASN A 17 4.04 -3.58 -12.35
C ASN A 17 5.14 -4.65 -12.20
N HIS A 18 6.22 -4.34 -11.47
CA HIS A 18 7.29 -5.29 -11.21
C HIS A 18 7.02 -6.21 -10.02
N GLY A 19 5.83 -6.12 -9.42
CA GLY A 19 5.36 -6.98 -8.33
C GLY A 19 6.11 -6.83 -7.00
N PRO A 20 6.37 -5.61 -6.49
CA PRO A 20 7.02 -5.47 -5.19
C PRO A 20 6.10 -5.95 -4.06
N THR A 21 6.69 -6.41 -2.96
CA THR A 21 5.97 -6.40 -1.67
C THR A 21 5.69 -4.94 -1.28
N VAL A 22 4.51 -4.65 -0.77
CA VAL A 22 4.10 -3.30 -0.34
C VAL A 22 3.87 -3.26 1.17
N LEU A 23 3.93 -2.05 1.74
CA LEU A 23 3.41 -1.76 3.08
C LEU A 23 2.08 -1.03 2.95
N VAL A 24 1.03 -1.59 3.55
CA VAL A 24 -0.32 -1.02 3.58
C VAL A 24 -0.46 -0.19 4.86
N SER A 25 -0.56 1.13 4.72
CA SER A 25 -0.90 2.03 5.82
C SER A 25 -2.40 2.24 5.88
N SER A 26 -2.96 2.25 7.09
CA SER A 26 -4.38 2.51 7.34
C SER A 26 -4.59 3.35 8.60
N SER A 27 -5.71 4.07 8.65
CA SER A 27 -6.06 4.94 9.77
C SER A 27 -7.57 5.04 9.93
N SER A 28 -8.09 4.81 11.13
CA SER A 28 -9.50 5.03 11.47
C SER A 28 -9.67 5.23 12.97
N GLY A 29 -10.61 6.10 13.37
CA GLY A 29 -10.92 6.34 14.79
C GLY A 29 -9.72 6.77 15.65
N GLY A 30 -8.78 7.54 15.08
CA GLY A 30 -7.56 7.98 15.77
C GLY A 30 -6.47 6.92 15.92
N ARG A 31 -6.68 5.71 15.39
CA ARG A 31 -5.70 4.63 15.36
C ARG A 31 -5.03 4.57 13.99
N GLN A 32 -3.75 4.24 13.98
CA GLN A 32 -2.95 4.06 12.76
C GLN A 32 -2.26 2.69 12.79
N ASN A 33 -2.11 2.06 11.63
CA ASN A 33 -1.39 0.80 11.50
C ASN A 33 -0.63 0.70 10.18
N VAL A 34 0.36 -0.18 10.14
CA VAL A 34 1.06 -0.60 8.92
C VAL A 34 1.15 -2.13 8.90
N MET A 35 0.83 -2.76 7.77
CA MET A 35 1.10 -4.19 7.52
C MET A 35 1.89 -4.40 6.23
N ALA A 36 2.64 -5.49 6.12
CA ALA A 36 3.23 -5.91 4.86
C ALA A 36 2.23 -6.75 4.04
N ALA A 37 2.20 -6.57 2.73
CA ALA A 37 1.38 -7.36 1.81
C ALA A 37 2.19 -7.71 0.55
N ALA A 38 2.36 -9.00 0.28
CA ALA A 38 2.95 -9.49 -0.98
C ALA A 38 1.89 -9.60 -2.09
N TRP A 39 0.61 -9.75 -1.73
CA TRP A 39 -0.48 -9.96 -2.68
C TRP A 39 -1.15 -8.64 -3.02
N SER A 40 -0.53 -7.92 -3.95
CA SER A 40 -1.05 -6.68 -4.53
C SER A 40 -0.73 -6.58 -6.01
N MET A 41 -1.61 -5.96 -6.80
CA MET A 41 -1.39 -5.73 -8.23
C MET A 41 -2.13 -4.48 -8.73
N PRO A 42 -1.63 -3.79 -9.77
CA PRO A 42 -2.46 -2.88 -10.54
C PRO A 42 -3.56 -3.67 -11.25
N LEU A 43 -4.78 -3.12 -11.28
CA LEU A 43 -5.97 -3.73 -11.88
C LEU A 43 -6.39 -3.04 -13.18
N ASP A 44 -6.21 -1.73 -13.26
CA ASP A 44 -6.64 -0.93 -14.42
C ASP A 44 -5.71 0.28 -14.60
N PHE A 45 -5.71 0.87 -15.80
CA PHE A 45 -4.83 1.97 -16.19
C PHE A 45 -5.50 3.35 -16.04
N SER A 46 -6.74 3.52 -16.53
CA SER A 46 -7.42 4.82 -16.52
C SER A 46 -8.95 4.67 -16.37
N PRO A 47 -9.54 5.06 -15.21
CA PRO A 47 -8.85 5.52 -14.01
C PRO A 47 -8.06 4.37 -13.36
N PRO A 48 -6.86 4.63 -12.81
CA PRO A 48 -6.02 3.57 -12.27
C PRO A 48 -6.67 2.91 -11.07
N LYS A 49 -6.56 1.58 -11.01
CA LYS A 49 -7.10 0.76 -9.92
C LYS A 49 -6.03 -0.19 -9.44
N VAL A 50 -6.14 -0.60 -8.17
CA VAL A 50 -5.26 -1.61 -7.56
C VAL A 50 -6.12 -2.62 -6.82
N VAL A 51 -5.58 -3.82 -6.65
CA VAL A 51 -6.10 -4.85 -5.76
C VAL A 51 -5.02 -5.15 -4.73
N VAL A 52 -5.42 -5.28 -3.47
CA VAL A 52 -4.59 -5.80 -2.37
C VAL A 52 -5.43 -6.78 -1.56
N VAL A 53 -4.84 -7.92 -1.21
CA VAL A 53 -5.48 -8.89 -0.34
C VAL A 53 -5.13 -8.56 1.11
N ILE A 54 -6.16 -8.36 1.94
CA ILE A 54 -6.03 -8.06 3.37
C ILE A 54 -6.79 -9.13 4.15
N ASP A 55 -6.07 -9.90 4.97
CA ASP A 55 -6.65 -10.96 5.79
C ASP A 55 -7.62 -10.40 6.85
N ARG A 56 -8.71 -11.12 7.09
CA ARG A 56 -9.81 -10.72 7.99
C ARG A 56 -9.40 -10.56 9.45
N ASN A 57 -8.32 -11.20 9.89
CA ASN A 57 -7.87 -11.17 11.28
C ASN A 57 -6.82 -10.08 11.53
N THR A 58 -6.59 -9.19 10.57
CA THR A 58 -5.62 -8.10 10.70
C THR A 58 -6.28 -6.82 11.20
N LEU A 59 -5.58 -6.07 12.05
CA LEU A 59 -6.01 -4.71 12.43
C LEU A 59 -6.15 -3.80 11.21
N THR A 60 -5.32 -4.00 10.17
CA THR A 60 -5.44 -3.23 8.94
C THR A 60 -6.80 -3.42 8.28
N ARG A 61 -7.38 -4.63 8.28
CA ARG A 61 -8.73 -4.85 7.73
C ARG A 61 -9.77 -3.98 8.44
N GLU A 62 -9.78 -4.00 9.78
CA GLU A 62 -10.69 -3.18 10.60
C GLU A 62 -10.56 -1.70 10.25
N LEU A 63 -9.33 -1.17 10.18
CA LEU A 63 -9.10 0.24 9.91
C LEU A 63 -9.45 0.66 8.47
N VAL A 64 -9.20 -0.22 7.49
CA VAL A 64 -9.57 0.05 6.08
C VAL A 64 -11.09 0.01 5.89
N GLU A 65 -11.78 -0.96 6.49
CA GLU A 65 -13.25 -1.00 6.43
C GLU A 65 -13.88 0.19 7.17
N GLY A 66 -13.30 0.60 8.30
CA GLY A 66 -13.80 1.74 9.08
C GLY A 66 -13.54 3.11 8.45
N SER A 67 -12.60 3.24 7.51
CA SER A 67 -12.26 4.51 6.83
C SER A 67 -12.65 4.56 5.36
N GLY A 68 -12.69 3.41 4.69
CA GLY A 68 -12.78 3.31 3.23
C GLY A 68 -11.46 3.64 2.51
N GLU A 69 -10.36 3.84 3.24
CA GLU A 69 -9.11 4.37 2.69
C GLU A 69 -7.88 3.54 3.12
N PHE A 70 -6.86 3.52 2.26
CA PHE A 70 -5.55 2.94 2.55
C PHE A 70 -4.48 3.54 1.62
N VAL A 71 -3.20 3.31 1.96
CA VAL A 71 -2.06 3.70 1.13
C VAL A 71 -1.15 2.49 0.90
N LEU A 72 -0.70 2.29 -0.34
CA LEU A 72 0.36 1.34 -0.67
C LEU A 72 1.71 2.07 -0.74
N ASN A 73 2.65 1.65 0.09
CA ASN A 73 4.02 2.16 0.09
C ASN A 73 4.95 1.07 -0.45
N ILE A 74 5.93 1.43 -1.28
CA ILE A 74 6.93 0.48 -1.78
C ILE A 74 8.16 0.56 -0.87
N PRO A 75 8.42 -0.46 -0.03
CA PRO A 75 9.58 -0.49 0.84
C PRO A 75 10.86 -0.71 0.02
N THR A 76 11.97 -0.25 0.58
CA THR A 76 13.31 -0.56 0.10
C THR A 76 13.88 -1.79 0.79
N ARG A 77 14.95 -2.36 0.24
CA ARG A 77 15.67 -3.49 0.86
C ARG A 77 16.14 -3.18 2.29
N GLU A 78 16.47 -1.92 2.59
CA GLU A 78 16.90 -1.53 3.94
C GLU A 78 15.78 -1.71 4.97
N GLN A 79 14.54 -1.40 4.59
CA GLN A 79 13.38 -1.53 5.48
C GLN A 79 13.02 -2.99 5.78
N ALA A 80 13.48 -3.96 4.98
CA ALA A 80 13.30 -5.38 5.28
C ALA A 80 14.00 -5.79 6.59
N ARG A 81 15.00 -5.04 7.06
CA ARG A 81 15.66 -5.28 8.35
C ARG A 81 14.77 -5.01 9.56
N MET A 82 13.66 -4.28 9.39
CA MET A 82 12.74 -3.99 10.49
C MET A 82 11.92 -5.22 10.94
N THR A 83 11.97 -6.30 10.17
CA THR A 83 11.22 -7.54 10.43
C THR A 83 12.11 -8.76 10.68
N LEU A 84 13.43 -8.56 10.79
CA LEU A 84 14.45 -9.59 11.05
C LEU A 84 15.02 -9.40 12.45
#